data_AF-A0A356X049-F1
#
_entry.id   AF-A0A356X049-F1
#
_cell.length_a   1.000
_cell.length_b   1.000
_cell.length_c   1.000
_cell.angle_alpha   90.00
_cell.angle_beta   90.00
_cell.angle_gamma   90.00
#
_symmetry.space_group_name_H-M   'P 1'
#
loop_
_entity.id
_entity.type
_entity.pdbx_description
1 polymer ?
#
loop_
_entity_poly.entity_id
_entity_poly.type
_entity_poly.pdbx_seq_one_letter_code
_entity_poly.pdbx_strand_id
1 'polypeptide(L)'
;LQVSDVVLGLSRKPEEKATGYARLFVAKNRAGMDGINMVIKIDTAKSTFKTVTADEKEEYDILTNPKQKMKEIWNRVQTAKKELHDGE
;
A
#
# COMPACT_ATOMS: atom_id res chain seq x y z
N LEU A 1 1.18 -32.79 9.31
CA LEU A 1 1.36 -32.27 7.94
C LEU A 1 0.46 -31.04 7.78
N GLN A 2 1.01 -29.92 7.32
CA GLN A 2 0.24 -28.69 7.13
C GLN A 2 -0.59 -28.81 5.85
N VAL A 3 -1.92 -28.94 5.99
CA VAL A 3 -2.84 -29.36 4.92
C VAL A 3 -3.11 -28.28 3.87
N SER A 4 -3.05 -27.00 4.24
CA SER A 4 -3.44 -25.90 3.35
C SER A 4 -2.45 -25.67 2.21
N ASP A 5 -2.96 -25.49 0.99
CA ASP A 5 -2.17 -25.12 -0.18
C ASP A 5 -1.79 -23.63 -0.19
N VAL A 6 -2.72 -22.75 0.23
CA VAL A 6 -2.49 -21.30 0.33
C VAL A 6 -3.03 -20.81 1.67
N VAL A 7 -2.30 -19.90 2.33
CA VAL A 7 -2.74 -19.20 3.53
C VAL A 7 -2.61 -17.70 3.28
N LEU A 8 -3.72 -17.00 3.41
CA LEU A 8 -3.80 -15.55 3.23
C LEU A 8 -4.14 -14.88 4.56
N GLY A 9 -3.42 -13.82 4.90
CA GLY A 9 -3.73 -12.94 6.01
C GLY A 9 -4.38 -11.66 5.50
N LEU A 10 -5.52 -11.28 6.06
CA LEU A 10 -6.13 -9.99 5.81
C LEU A 10 -5.96 -9.11 7.04
N SER A 11 -5.36 -7.93 6.87
CA SER A 11 -5.06 -7.02 7.97
C SER A 11 -5.48 -5.59 7.63
N ARG A 12 -6.02 -4.89 8.64
CA ARG A 12 -6.49 -3.50 8.57
C ARG A 12 -6.38 -2.83 9.93
N LYS A 13 -5.70 -1.69 10.00
CA LYS A 13 -5.79 -0.74 11.12
C LYS A 13 -7.12 0.02 11.06
N PRO A 14 -7.54 0.69 12.15
CA PRO A 14 -8.79 1.46 12.18
C PRO A 14 -8.90 2.50 11.06
N GLU A 15 -7.80 3.17 10.73
CA GLU A 15 -7.72 4.19 9.67
C GLU A 15 -7.94 3.59 8.27
N GLU A 16 -7.35 2.42 8.01
CA GLU A 16 -7.53 1.66 6.76
C GLU A 16 -8.97 1.14 6.65
N LYS A 17 -9.58 0.72 7.77
CA LYS A 17 -10.99 0.29 7.78
C LYS A 17 -11.95 1.42 7.41
N ALA A 18 -11.69 2.65 7.85
CA ALA A 18 -12.54 3.81 7.56
C ALA A 18 -12.51 4.19 6.07
N THR A 19 -11.38 4.00 5.41
CA THR A 19 -11.15 4.33 3.98
C THR A 19 -11.44 3.16 3.04
N GLY A 20 -11.64 1.96 3.59
CA GLY A 20 -11.86 0.74 2.82
C GLY A 20 -10.57 0.07 2.33
N TYR A 21 -9.39 0.60 2.69
CA TYR A 21 -8.11 -0.04 2.36
C TYR A 21 -7.84 -1.26 3.26
N ALA A 22 -7.05 -2.20 2.73
CA ALA A 22 -6.59 -3.37 3.45
C ALA A 22 -5.28 -3.91 2.90
N ARG A 23 -4.57 -4.66 3.73
CA ARG A 23 -3.38 -5.41 3.32
C ARG A 23 -3.67 -6.89 3.30
N LEU A 24 -3.46 -7.50 2.13
CA LEU A 24 -3.52 -8.93 1.89
C LEU A 24 -2.10 -9.49 1.86
N PHE A 25 -1.81 -10.38 2.80
CA PHE A 25 -0.51 -11.02 2.98
C PHE A 25 -0.59 -12.48 2.57
N VAL A 26 0.34 -12.94 1.73
CA VAL A 26 0.47 -14.37 1.39
C VAL A 26 1.41 -15.03 2.41
N ALA A 27 0.83 -15.68 3.42
CA ALA A 27 1.59 -16.35 4.48
C ALA A 27 2.12 -17.71 4.04
N LYS A 28 1.43 -18.38 3.11
CA LYS A 28 1.88 -19.64 2.50
C LYS A 28 1.33 -19.73 1.09
N ASN A 29 2.17 -20.21 0.18
CA ASN A 29 1.74 -20.67 -1.13
C ASN A 29 2.54 -21.92 -1.52
N ARG A 30 1.87 -23.06 -1.72
CA ARG A 30 2.48 -24.34 -2.09
C ARG A 30 3.23 -24.27 -3.43
N ALA A 31 2.82 -23.38 -4.32
CA ALA A 31 3.51 -23.12 -5.59
C ALA A 31 4.75 -22.22 -5.45
N GLY A 32 5.08 -21.75 -4.24
CA GLY A 32 6.12 -20.74 -3.97
C GLY A 32 5.55 -19.32 -3.91
N MET A 33 6.40 -18.29 -3.75
CA MET A 33 5.97 -16.88 -3.62
C MET A 33 5.13 -16.58 -2.36
N ASP A 34 5.60 -17.02 -1.19
CA ASP A 34 5.16 -16.48 0.09
C ASP A 34 5.77 -15.09 0.37
N GLY A 35 5.28 -14.41 1.42
CA GLY A 35 5.81 -13.13 1.86
C GLY A 35 5.25 -11.90 1.13
N ILE A 36 4.41 -12.10 0.11
CA ILE A 36 3.86 -11.01 -0.71
C ILE A 36 2.82 -10.22 0.09
N ASN A 37 2.99 -8.89 0.11
CA ASN A 37 2.01 -7.94 0.64
C ASN A 37 1.39 -7.15 -0.49
N MET A 38 0.07 -7.25 -0.63
CA MET A 38 -0.72 -6.49 -1.59
C MET A 38 -1.63 -5.52 -0.85
N VAL A 39 -1.72 -4.30 -1.35
CA VAL A 39 -2.74 -3.34 -0.92
C VAL A 39 -3.98 -3.59 -1.77
N ILE A 40 -5.13 -3.72 -1.11
CA ILE A 40 -6.42 -3.94 -1.76
C ILE A 40 -7.46 -2.99 -1.18
N LYS A 41 -8.54 -2.76 -1.92
CA LYS A 41 -9.71 -2.01 -1.46
C LYS A 41 -10.88 -2.97 -1.26
N ILE A 42 -11.57 -2.84 -0.14
CA ILE A 42 -12.70 -3.68 0.24
C ILE A 42 -13.96 -2.84 0.22
N ASP A 43 -14.83 -3.13 -0.73
CA ASP A 43 -16.18 -2.57 -0.76
C ASP A 43 -17.06 -3.46 0.12
N THR A 44 -17.25 -3.05 1.38
CA THR A 44 -18.04 -3.81 2.36
C THR A 44 -19.54 -3.75 2.09
N ALA A 45 -20.02 -2.77 1.31
CA ALA A 45 -21.43 -2.71 0.91
C ALA A 45 -21.74 -3.77 -0.16
N LYS A 46 -20.76 -4.08 -1.02
CA LYS A 46 -20.88 -5.07 -2.09
C LYS A 46 -20.19 -6.40 -1.81
N SER A 47 -19.49 -6.53 -0.68
CA SER A 47 -18.65 -7.68 -0.34
C SER A 47 -17.62 -8.03 -1.43
N THR A 48 -17.01 -7.02 -2.05
CA THR A 48 -16.04 -7.22 -3.15
C THR A 48 -14.65 -6.70 -2.79
N PHE A 49 -13.64 -7.37 -3.33
CA PHE A 49 -12.23 -6.95 -3.26
C PHE A 49 -11.83 -6.34 -4.61
N LYS A 50 -11.09 -5.25 -4.56
CA LYS A 50 -10.55 -4.57 -5.75
C LYS A 50 -9.05 -4.35 -5.58
N THR A 51 -8.32 -4.52 -6.68
CA THR A 51 -6.93 -4.08 -6.76
C THR A 51 -6.88 -2.57 -6.76
N VAL A 52 -5.88 -2.00 -6.09
CA VAL A 52 -5.67 -0.54 -6.09
C VAL A 52 -4.92 -0.11 -7.34
N THR A 53 -5.26 1.07 -7.85
CA THR A 53 -4.48 1.75 -8.89
C THR A 53 -3.20 2.36 -8.31
N ALA A 54 -2.29 2.85 -9.15
CA ALA A 54 -1.06 3.50 -8.69
C ALA A 54 -1.34 4.76 -7.85
N ASP A 55 -2.36 5.51 -8.21
CA ASP A 55 -2.79 6.73 -7.52
C ASP A 55 -3.36 6.41 -6.12
N GLU A 56 -4.27 5.43 -6.05
CA GLU A 56 -4.82 4.95 -4.77
C GLU A 56 -3.76 4.33 -3.85
N LYS A 57 -2.72 3.74 -4.44
CA LYS A 57 -1.57 3.23 -3.67
C LYS A 57 -0.78 4.37 -3.05
N GLU A 58 -0.57 5.46 -3.77
CA GLU A 58 0.09 6.65 -3.21
C GLU A 58 -0.76 7.27 -2.08
N GLU A 59 -2.08 7.34 -2.25
CA GLU A 59 -2.99 7.75 -1.18
C GLU A 59 -2.88 6.84 0.07
N TYR A 60 -2.84 5.52 -0.15
CA TYR A 60 -2.61 4.55 0.93
C TYR A 60 -1.26 4.75 1.64
N ASP A 61 -0.18 5.01 0.90
CA ASP A 61 1.14 5.27 1.47
C ASP A 61 1.18 6.57 2.29
N ILE A 62 0.44 7.60 1.86
CA ILE A 62 0.29 8.85 2.63
C ILE A 62 -0.47 8.60 3.94
N LEU A 63 -1.57 7.82 3.88
CA LEU A 63 -2.38 7.47 5.03
C LEU A 63 -1.57 6.66 6.06
N THR A 64 -0.80 5.67 5.61
CA THR A 64 -0.13 4.71 6.50
C THR A 64 1.24 5.19 6.98
N ASN A 65 1.96 5.96 6.16
CA ASN A 65 3.32 6.42 6.42
C ASN A 65 3.51 7.94 6.13
N PRO A 66 2.73 8.82 6.78
CA PRO A 66 2.70 10.26 6.44
C PRO A 66 4.06 10.95 6.61
N LYS A 67 4.84 10.60 7.63
CA LYS A 67 6.17 11.19 7.90
C LYS A 67 7.19 10.88 6.79
N GLN A 68 7.13 9.67 6.24
CA GLN A 68 8.08 9.22 5.23
C GLN A 68 7.78 9.88 3.88
N LYS A 69 6.51 9.93 3.49
CA LYS A 69 6.08 10.62 2.27
C LYS A 69 6.32 12.13 2.33
N MET A 70 6.07 12.78 3.47
CA MET A 70 6.37 14.21 3.64
C MET A 70 7.85 14.52 3.41
N LYS A 71 8.76 13.66 3.91
CA LYS A 71 10.20 13.81 3.69
C LYS A 71 10.59 13.64 2.22
N GLU A 72 9.99 12.66 1.54
CA GLU A 72 10.20 12.43 0.10
C GLU A 72 9.74 13.63 -0.74
N ILE A 73 8.55 14.16 -0.46
CA ILE A 73 8.00 15.35 -1.12
C ILE A 73 8.92 16.55 -0.86
N TRP A 74 9.36 16.76 0.38
CA TRP A 74 10.24 17.87 0.73
C TRP A 74 11.58 17.81 -0.02
N ASN A 75 12.21 16.63 -0.08
CA ASN A 75 13.44 16.43 -0.85
C ASN A 75 13.22 16.75 -2.34
N ARG A 76 12.10 16.34 -2.91
CA ARG A 76 11.76 16.57 -4.31
C ARG A 76 11.57 18.05 -4.63
N VAL A 77 10.93 18.80 -3.73
CA VAL A 77 10.80 20.27 -3.83
C VAL A 77 12.17 20.95 -3.73
N GLN A 78 13.06 20.50 -2.84
CA GLN A 78 14.42 21.06 -2.73
C GLN A 78 15.23 20.85 -4.01
N THR A 79 15.15 19.65 -4.61
CA THR A 79 15.84 19.36 -5.89
C THR A 79 15.32 20.24 -7.02
N ALA A 80 14.00 20.34 -7.19
CA ALA A 80 13.42 21.18 -8.24
C ALA A 80 13.76 22.67 -8.06
N LYS A 81 13.80 23.16 -6.80
CA LYS A 81 14.24 24.54 -6.50
C LYS A 81 15.70 24.77 -6.87
N LYS A 82 16.56 23.76 -6.69
CA LYS A 82 17.98 23.82 -7.06
C LYS A 82 18.17 23.83 -8.57
N GLU A 83 17.46 22.97 -9.30
CA GLU A 83 17.48 22.92 -10.77
C GLU A 83 17.02 24.23 -11.42
N LEU A 84 16.06 24.93 -10.80
CA LEU A 84 15.62 26.25 -11.25
C LEU A 84 16.64 27.35 -10.97
N HIS A 85 17.47 27.22 -9.92
CA HIS A 85 18.46 28.23 -9.55
C HIS A 85 19.78 28.10 -10.31
N ASP A 86 20.15 26.89 -10.76
CA ASP A 86 21.33 26.63 -11.60
C ASP A 86 21.08 26.96 -13.11
N GLY A 87 19.85 27.35 -13.48
CA GLY A 87 19.42 27.67 -14.85
C GLY A 87 19.32 29.17 -15.18
N GLU A 88 19.63 30.06 -14.25
CA GLU A 88 19.81 31.52 -14.42
C GLU A 88 21.29 31.90 -14.33
#